data_AF-A0A343VZU0-F1
#
_entry.id   AF-A0A343VZU0-F1
#
_cell.length_a   1.000
_cell.length_b   1.000
_cell.length_c   1.000
_cell.angle_alpha   90.00
_cell.angle_beta   90.00
_cell.angle_gamma   90.00
#
_symmetry.space_group_name_H-M   'P 1'
#
loop_
_entity.id
_entity.type
_entity.pdbx_description
1 polymer ?
#
loop_
_entity_poly.entity_id
_entity_poly.type
_entity_poly.pdbx_seq_one_letter_code
_entity_poly.pdbx_strand_id
1 'polypeptide(L)'
;IKGYYVEPISTLDFASLYPSIIIAHNLCYSTLVPNQDQIQNLKEEDVTTVQGKSAVKFVKKNVKKGVLPMIVEELIQARKKAKKLMAQADNNVAKMVLNGRQLALKISANSVYGYTGASAGGQLPCLEVAVSITTLGRCMIETTKEKVESYYNQQNGFQHNAIVVYGDTDSVMVKFGTADIEEAMNLGKDAAERISKEFLAPIKLEFEKVYCPYLLLNKKRYAGLLYTNPAKYDKMDCKGIETVRRDFCILI
;
A
#
# COMPACT_ATOMS: atom_id res chain seq x y z
N ILE A 1 13.66 -7.38 -9.97
CA ILE A 1 14.52 -7.80 -11.10
C ILE A 1 14.97 -6.52 -11.81
N LYS A 2 16.24 -6.10 -11.65
CA LYS A 2 16.74 -4.87 -12.28
C LYS A 2 16.78 -5.06 -13.80
N GLY A 3 16.57 -3.98 -14.55
CA GLY A 3 16.66 -4.05 -16.00
C GLY A 3 15.86 -2.95 -16.70
N TYR A 4 15.97 -2.97 -18.03
CA TYR A 4 15.14 -2.19 -18.92
C TYR A 4 14.07 -3.11 -19.52
N TYR A 5 12.81 -2.77 -19.25
CA TYR A 5 11.63 -3.50 -19.70
C TYR A 5 10.97 -2.70 -20.81
N VAL A 6 10.91 -3.29 -22.00
CA VAL A 6 10.17 -2.72 -23.13
C VAL A 6 8.68 -3.04 -23.00
N GLU A 7 8.36 -4.13 -22.31
CA GLU A 7 6.99 -4.59 -22.08
C GLU A 7 6.27 -3.73 -21.00
N PRO A 8 4.94 -3.57 -21.10
CA PRO A 8 4.10 -2.98 -20.06
C PRO A 8 4.27 -3.60 -18.67
N ILE A 9 4.50 -2.75 -17.67
CA ILE A 9 4.57 -3.11 -16.25
C ILE A 9 3.41 -2.47 -15.50
N SER A 10 2.49 -3.28 -14.99
CA SER A 10 1.33 -2.82 -14.22
C SER A 10 1.70 -2.58 -12.77
N THR A 11 1.28 -1.45 -12.21
CA THR A 11 1.48 -1.12 -10.79
C THR A 11 0.18 -1.27 -10.02
N LEU A 12 0.20 -2.13 -9.00
CA LEU A 12 -0.90 -2.31 -8.05
C LEU A 12 -0.46 -1.77 -6.69
N ASP A 13 -1.28 -0.93 -6.07
CA ASP A 13 -0.95 -0.21 -4.82
C ASP A 13 -2.00 -0.43 -3.74
N PHE A 14 -1.57 -0.65 -2.50
CA PHE A 14 -2.48 -0.78 -1.36
C PHE A 14 -3.00 0.59 -0.92
N ALA A 15 -4.31 0.78 -0.99
CA ALA A 15 -4.93 2.05 -0.64
C ALA A 15 -4.80 2.34 0.87
N SER A 16 -3.82 3.17 1.24
CA SER A 16 -3.52 3.50 2.65
C SER A 16 -3.12 2.26 3.45
N LEU A 17 -2.06 1.57 3.03
CA LEU A 17 -1.59 0.29 3.59
C LEU A 17 -1.54 0.28 5.13
N TYR A 18 -0.69 1.09 5.76
CA TYR A 18 -0.56 1.03 7.23
C TYR A 18 -1.84 1.43 7.97
N PRO A 19 -2.55 2.51 7.59
CA PRO A 19 -3.87 2.79 8.14
C PRO A 19 -4.86 1.63 8.06
N SER A 20 -4.94 0.95 6.91
CA SER A 20 -5.86 -0.17 6.72
C SER A 20 -5.47 -1.41 7.54
N ILE A 21 -4.17 -1.69 7.70
CA ILE A 21 -3.67 -2.75 8.60
C ILE A 21 -4.08 -2.48 10.05
N ILE A 22 -3.91 -1.24 10.54
CA ILE A 22 -4.30 -0.84 11.89
C ILE A 22 -5.79 -1.16 12.13
N ILE A 23 -6.65 -0.82 11.18
CA ILE A 23 -8.09 -1.03 11.27
C ILE A 23 -8.46 -2.51 11.17
N ALA A 24 -7.97 -3.19 10.12
CA ALA A 24 -8.33 -4.58 9.83
C ALA A 24 -7.96 -5.54 10.96
N HIS A 25 -6.78 -5.34 11.55
CA HIS A 25 -6.24 -6.20 12.61
C HIS A 25 -6.45 -5.65 14.02
N ASN A 26 -7.15 -4.52 14.16
CA ASN A 26 -7.46 -3.85 15.43
C ASN A 26 -6.21 -3.55 16.29
N LEU A 27 -5.14 -3.04 15.66
CA LEU A 27 -3.85 -2.81 16.31
C LEU A 27 -3.87 -1.51 17.12
N CYS A 28 -3.69 -1.60 18.43
CA CYS A 28 -3.71 -0.45 19.33
C CYS A 28 -2.97 -0.75 20.64
N TYR A 29 -2.47 0.29 21.32
CA TYR A 29 -2.02 0.21 22.71
C TYR A 29 -3.03 -0.50 23.62
N SER A 30 -4.31 -0.15 23.48
CA SER A 30 -5.39 -0.65 24.33
C SER A 30 -5.86 -2.07 24.01
N THR A 31 -5.41 -2.64 22.89
CA THR A 31 -5.75 -4.00 22.43
C THR A 31 -4.55 -4.93 22.43
N LEU A 32 -3.34 -4.41 22.67
CA LEU A 32 -2.13 -5.20 22.87
C LEU A 32 -2.28 -6.09 24.11
N VAL A 33 -1.85 -7.35 23.98
CA VAL A 33 -1.87 -8.35 25.05
C VAL A 33 -0.43 -8.57 25.54
N PRO A 34 0.01 -7.89 26.60
CA PRO A 34 1.36 -8.06 27.15
C PRO A 34 1.52 -9.41 27.87
N ASN A 35 0.48 -9.89 28.57
CA ASN A 35 0.50 -11.13 29.35
C ASN A 35 -0.59 -12.08 28.86
N GLN A 36 -0.26 -13.37 28.69
CA GLN A 36 -1.22 -14.39 28.24
C GLN A 36 -2.38 -14.58 29.21
N ASP A 37 -2.18 -14.28 30.49
CA ASP A 37 -3.22 -14.36 31.52
C ASP A 37 -4.43 -13.46 31.22
N GLN A 38 -4.23 -12.37 30.47
CA GLN A 38 -5.30 -11.45 30.09
C GLN A 38 -6.27 -12.03 29.04
N ILE A 39 -5.90 -13.15 28.41
CA ILE A 39 -6.69 -13.77 27.34
C ILE A 39 -7.04 -15.23 27.64
N GLN A 40 -6.84 -15.72 28.87
CA GLN A 40 -7.16 -17.11 29.24
C GLN A 40 -8.63 -17.49 28.99
N ASN A 41 -9.54 -16.52 29.13
CA ASN A 41 -10.98 -16.72 28.90
C ASN A 41 -11.41 -16.39 27.46
N LEU A 42 -10.48 -15.99 26.59
CA LEU A 42 -10.76 -15.66 25.19
C LEU A 42 -10.39 -16.84 24.30
N LYS A 43 -11.15 -17.00 23.22
CA LYS A 43 -10.86 -18.02 22.22
C LYS A 43 -9.75 -17.53 21.29
N GLU A 44 -9.07 -18.46 20.59
CA GLU A 44 -8.08 -18.09 19.57
C GLU A 44 -8.69 -17.22 18.45
N GLU A 45 -9.96 -17.44 18.13
CA GLU A 45 -10.70 -16.63 17.15
C GLU A 45 -10.86 -15.16 17.57
N ASP A 46 -10.70 -14.84 18.85
CA ASP A 46 -10.82 -13.48 19.41
C ASP A 46 -9.49 -12.73 19.45
N VAL A 47 -8.39 -13.38 19.05
CA VAL A 47 -7.04 -12.83 19.16
C VAL A 47 -6.36 -12.82 17.79
N THR A 48 -5.77 -11.70 17.43
CA THR A 48 -4.84 -11.59 16.30
C THR A 48 -3.44 -11.84 16.82
N THR A 49 -2.77 -12.87 16.28
CA THR A 49 -1.35 -13.12 16.57
C THR A 49 -0.52 -12.71 15.36
N VAL A 50 0.41 -11.76 15.56
CA VAL A 50 1.37 -11.34 14.55
C VAL A 50 2.68 -12.05 14.79
N GLN A 51 3.06 -12.91 13.86
CA GLN A 51 4.31 -13.68 13.91
C GLN A 51 5.48 -12.79 13.48
N GLY A 52 6.51 -12.70 14.33
CA GLY A 52 7.73 -11.93 14.08
C GLY A 52 8.90 -12.55 14.84
N LYS A 53 9.90 -11.74 15.23
CA LYS A 53 10.97 -12.22 16.15
C LYS A 53 10.40 -12.73 17.48
N SER A 54 9.31 -12.12 17.92
CA SER A 54 8.50 -12.57 19.04
C SER A 54 7.04 -12.43 18.63
N ALA A 55 6.21 -13.39 19.03
CA ALA A 55 4.78 -13.34 18.73
C ALA A 55 4.13 -12.23 19.54
N VAL A 56 3.50 -11.27 18.85
CA VAL A 56 2.74 -10.19 19.48
C VAL A 56 1.25 -10.48 19.30
N LYS A 57 0.48 -10.38 20.39
CA LYS A 57 -0.95 -10.69 20.40
C LYS A 57 -1.77 -9.42 20.61
N PHE A 58 -2.89 -9.32 19.90
CA PHE A 58 -3.87 -8.25 20.04
C PHE A 58 -5.29 -8.83 20.14
N VAL A 59 -6.14 -8.29 21.00
CA VAL A 59 -7.57 -8.65 20.99
C VAL A 59 -8.26 -8.08 19.76
N LYS A 60 -9.17 -8.84 19.16
CA LYS A 60 -9.93 -8.43 17.99
C LYS A 60 -11.07 -7.46 18.35
N LYS A 61 -11.59 -6.80 17.32
CA LYS A 61 -12.61 -5.72 17.43
C LYS A 61 -13.92 -6.17 18.08
N ASN A 62 -14.25 -7.46 18.03
CA ASN A 62 -15.45 -8.05 18.65
C ASN A 62 -15.35 -8.10 20.19
N VAL A 63 -14.13 -8.19 20.74
CA VAL A 63 -13.90 -8.10 22.18
C VAL A 63 -13.78 -6.65 22.63
N LYS A 64 -12.91 -5.89 21.95
CA LYS A 64 -12.65 -4.48 22.28
C LYS A 64 -12.16 -3.72 21.07
N LYS A 65 -12.85 -2.65 20.68
CA LYS A 65 -12.38 -1.77 19.59
C LYS A 65 -11.25 -0.86 20.11
N GLY A 66 -10.11 -0.89 19.42
CA GLY A 66 -8.95 -0.05 19.77
C GLY A 66 -9.16 1.42 19.41
N VAL A 67 -8.49 2.31 20.17
CA VAL A 67 -8.52 3.77 19.94
C VAL A 67 -7.81 4.17 18.64
N LEU A 68 -6.67 3.55 18.30
CA LEU A 68 -5.96 3.86 17.05
C LEU A 68 -6.80 3.57 15.80
N PRO A 69 -7.47 2.39 15.67
CA PRO A 69 -8.44 2.15 14.61
C PRO A 69 -9.50 3.26 14.48
N MET A 70 -10.06 3.74 15.60
CA MET A 70 -11.08 4.80 15.57
C MET A 70 -10.53 6.12 15.01
N ILE A 71 -9.36 6.56 15.48
CA ILE A 71 -8.69 7.78 15.01
C ILE A 71 -8.39 7.69 13.52
N VAL A 72 -7.83 6.56 13.09
CA VAL A 72 -7.43 6.35 11.70
C VAL A 72 -8.65 6.24 10.78
N GLU A 73 -9.73 5.60 11.22
CA GLU A 73 -11.01 5.57 10.50
C GLU A 73 -11.53 7.00 10.26
N GLU A 74 -11.52 7.85 11.28
CA GLU A 74 -11.97 9.24 11.17
C GLU A 74 -11.13 10.03 10.16
N LEU A 75 -9.80 9.89 10.22
CA LEU A 75 -8.88 10.54 9.26
C LEU A 75 -9.12 10.06 7.82
N ILE A 76 -9.35 8.76 7.61
CA ILE A 76 -9.68 8.21 6.29
C ILE A 76 -11.02 8.75 5.78
N GLN A 77 -12.05 8.82 6.63
CA GLN A 77 -13.35 9.37 6.25
C GLN A 77 -13.26 10.87 5.92
N ALA A 78 -12.54 11.64 6.72
CA ALA A 78 -12.27 13.05 6.45
C ALA A 78 -11.54 13.22 5.10
N ARG A 79 -10.55 12.37 4.82
CA ARG A 79 -9.82 12.38 3.54
C ARG A 79 -10.75 12.03 2.37
N LYS A 80 -11.64 11.05 2.53
CA LYS A 80 -12.62 10.68 1.51
C LYS A 80 -13.56 11.84 1.18
N LYS A 81 -14.05 12.55 2.21
CA LYS A 81 -14.83 13.80 2.03
C LYS A 81 -14.03 14.86 1.28
N ALA A 82 -12.77 15.09 1.64
CA ALA A 82 -11.91 16.07 0.96
C ALA A 82 -11.68 15.70 -0.52
N LYS A 83 -11.44 14.42 -0.85
CA LYS A 83 -11.32 13.97 -2.25
C LYS A 83 -12.63 14.16 -3.03
N LYS A 84 -13.79 13.91 -2.41
CA LYS A 84 -15.10 14.15 -3.04
C LYS A 84 -15.30 15.63 -3.38
N LEU A 85 -15.01 16.52 -2.45
CA LEU A 85 -15.06 17.97 -2.68
C LEU A 85 -14.07 18.39 -3.78
N MET A 86 -12.86 17.83 -3.79
CA MET A 86 -11.85 18.11 -4.81
C MET A 86 -12.33 17.74 -6.22
N ALA A 87 -13.03 16.61 -6.36
CA ALA A 87 -13.60 16.19 -7.63
C ALA A 87 -14.74 17.10 -8.12
N GLN A 88 -15.47 17.73 -7.19
CA GLN A 88 -16.59 18.64 -7.46
C GLN A 88 -16.17 20.10 -7.64
N ALA A 89 -14.90 20.44 -7.41
CA ALA A 89 -14.44 21.82 -7.45
C ALA A 89 -14.36 22.35 -8.90
N ASP A 90 -14.86 23.57 -9.11
CA ASP A 90 -15.00 24.16 -10.44
C ASP A 90 -13.70 24.80 -10.96
N ASN A 91 -12.87 25.35 -10.06
CA ASN A 91 -11.65 26.08 -10.45
C ASN A 91 -10.36 25.40 -9.97
N ASN A 92 -9.26 25.71 -10.68
CA ASN A 92 -7.96 25.10 -10.42
C ASN A 92 -7.40 25.44 -9.03
N VAL A 93 -7.62 26.66 -8.53
CA VAL A 93 -7.13 27.09 -7.21
C VAL A 93 -7.80 26.27 -6.10
N ALA A 94 -9.12 26.10 -6.15
CA ALA A 94 -9.87 25.27 -5.21
C ALA A 94 -9.43 23.81 -5.28
N LYS A 95 -9.22 23.25 -6.47
CA LYS A 95 -8.65 21.90 -6.64
C LYS A 95 -7.28 21.78 -5.99
N MET A 96 -6.40 22.77 -6.14
CA MET A 96 -5.07 22.77 -5.52
C MET A 96 -5.16 22.80 -3.98
N VAL A 97 -6.00 23.67 -3.41
CA VAL A 97 -6.21 23.77 -1.96
C VAL A 97 -6.77 22.46 -1.39
N LEU A 98 -7.79 21.88 -2.05
CA LEU A 98 -8.39 20.62 -1.63
C LEU A 98 -7.44 19.43 -1.79
N ASN A 99 -6.57 19.47 -2.80
CA ASN A 99 -5.48 18.50 -2.93
C ASN A 99 -4.49 18.63 -1.76
N GLY A 100 -4.12 19.85 -1.38
CA GLY A 100 -3.30 20.09 -0.18
C GLY A 100 -3.97 19.51 1.09
N ARG A 101 -5.27 19.74 1.26
CA ARG A 101 -6.05 19.21 2.38
C ARG A 101 -6.07 17.68 2.43
N GLN A 102 -6.33 17.01 1.30
CA GLN A 102 -6.33 15.53 1.29
C GLN A 102 -4.94 14.94 1.51
N LEU A 103 -3.88 15.62 1.04
CA LEU A 103 -2.49 15.22 1.30
C LEU A 103 -2.14 15.36 2.77
N ALA A 104 -2.52 16.47 3.41
CA ALA A 104 -2.32 16.66 4.85
C ALA A 104 -2.98 15.53 5.66
N LEU A 105 -4.24 15.20 5.34
CA LEU A 105 -4.95 14.09 5.98
C LEU A 105 -4.30 12.72 5.71
N LYS A 106 -3.76 12.50 4.51
CA LYS A 106 -2.96 11.30 4.19
C LYS A 106 -1.73 11.21 5.09
N ILE A 107 -1.00 12.31 5.22
CA ILE A 107 0.21 12.40 6.05
C ILE A 107 -0.17 12.13 7.51
N SER A 108 -1.19 12.79 8.06
CA SER A 108 -1.65 12.57 9.43
C SER A 108 -2.02 11.12 9.71
N ALA A 109 -2.76 10.46 8.80
CA ALA A 109 -3.11 9.04 8.95
C ALA A 109 -1.87 8.14 8.97
N ASN A 110 -0.89 8.40 8.09
CA ASN A 110 0.37 7.67 8.08
C ASN A 110 1.24 7.99 9.30
N SER A 111 1.18 9.22 9.84
CA SER A 111 1.91 9.61 11.03
C SER A 111 1.43 8.88 12.29
N VAL A 112 0.20 8.33 12.31
CA VAL A 112 -0.28 7.52 13.45
C VAL A 112 0.62 6.31 13.70
N TYR A 113 1.00 5.57 12.66
CA TYR A 113 1.96 4.46 12.83
C TYR A 113 3.33 4.99 13.26
N GLY A 114 3.77 6.10 12.65
CA GLY A 114 5.06 6.73 12.96
C GLY A 114 5.17 7.13 14.43
N TYR A 115 4.08 7.63 15.01
CA TYR A 115 3.99 7.98 16.43
C TYR A 115 4.20 6.77 17.34
N THR A 116 3.61 5.61 17.00
CA THR A 116 3.85 4.38 17.78
C THR A 116 5.31 3.92 17.73
N GLY A 117 6.04 4.22 16.66
CA GLY A 117 7.44 3.82 16.48
C GLY A 117 8.47 4.87 16.93
N ALA A 118 8.04 6.04 17.40
CA ALA A 118 8.94 7.15 17.72
C ALA A 118 9.60 6.98 19.10
N SER A 119 10.67 6.19 19.18
CA SER A 119 11.39 5.95 20.45
C SER A 119 12.20 7.17 20.93
N ALA A 120 12.70 8.00 20.01
CA ALA A 120 13.43 9.22 20.36
C ALA A 120 12.48 10.42 20.34
N GLY A 121 12.21 11.00 21.51
CA GLY A 121 11.35 12.18 21.65
C GLY A 121 9.84 11.92 21.55
N GLY A 122 9.40 10.67 21.36
CA GLY A 122 7.99 10.30 21.42
C GLY A 122 7.50 10.18 22.87
N GLN A 123 6.27 10.63 23.12
CA GLN A 123 5.67 10.60 24.47
C GLN A 123 5.09 9.23 24.83
N LEU A 124 4.76 8.39 23.84
CA LEU A 124 4.15 7.07 24.07
C LEU A 124 4.59 6.05 23.00
N PRO A 125 5.88 5.66 22.94
CA PRO A 125 6.33 4.65 22.00
C PRO A 125 5.75 3.26 22.35
N CYS A 126 5.32 2.52 21.34
CA CYS A 126 4.96 1.10 21.43
C CYS A 126 5.47 0.39 20.18
N LEU A 127 6.68 -0.17 20.31
CA LEU A 127 7.38 -0.82 19.22
C LEU A 127 6.65 -2.08 18.74
N GLU A 128 5.93 -2.75 19.63
CA GLU A 128 5.13 -3.94 19.33
C GLU A 128 4.08 -3.62 18.26
N VAL A 129 3.38 -2.49 18.39
CA VAL A 129 2.40 -2.02 17.40
C VAL A 129 3.10 -1.66 16.09
N ALA A 130 4.17 -0.85 16.14
CA ALA A 130 4.89 -0.42 14.95
C ALA A 130 5.49 -1.59 14.15
N VAL A 131 6.15 -2.52 14.85
CA VAL A 131 6.72 -3.75 14.26
C VAL A 131 5.62 -4.63 13.69
N SER A 132 4.49 -4.79 14.39
CA SER A 132 3.37 -5.59 13.90
C SER A 132 2.80 -5.04 12.60
N ILE A 133 2.60 -3.72 12.50
CA ILE A 133 2.13 -3.05 11.28
C ILE A 133 3.09 -3.31 10.12
N THR A 134 4.40 -3.09 10.32
CA THR A 134 5.38 -3.30 9.24
C THR A 134 5.56 -4.76 8.86
N THR A 135 5.41 -5.69 9.80
CA THR A 135 5.47 -7.13 9.53
C THR A 135 4.29 -7.59 8.69
N LEU A 136 3.06 -7.21 9.07
CA LEU A 136 1.87 -7.50 8.28
C LEU A 136 1.98 -6.89 6.88
N GLY A 137 2.47 -5.65 6.76
CA GLY A 137 2.69 -5.02 5.45
C GLY A 137 3.65 -5.81 4.55
N ARG A 138 4.77 -6.31 5.11
CA ARG A 138 5.71 -7.17 4.37
C ARG A 138 5.07 -8.50 3.95
N CYS A 139 4.35 -9.16 4.86
CA CYS A 139 3.65 -10.40 4.56
C CYS A 139 2.62 -10.20 3.44
N MET A 140 1.85 -9.10 3.48
CA MET A 140 0.86 -8.79 2.45
C MET A 140 1.48 -8.59 1.06
N ILE A 141 2.65 -7.95 0.97
CA ILE A 141 3.36 -7.81 -0.32
C ILE A 141 3.79 -9.18 -0.84
N GLU A 142 4.35 -10.04 0.01
CA GLU A 142 4.78 -11.37 -0.42
C GLU A 142 3.58 -12.23 -0.83
N THR A 143 2.51 -12.24 -0.04
CA THR A 143 1.26 -12.92 -0.40
C THR A 143 0.67 -12.38 -1.71
N THR A 144 0.70 -11.07 -1.93
CA THR A 144 0.25 -10.48 -3.20
C THR A 144 1.09 -11.00 -4.36
N LYS A 145 2.42 -11.04 -4.20
CA LYS A 145 3.31 -11.58 -5.22
C LYS A 145 3.01 -13.05 -5.53
N GLU A 146 2.95 -13.89 -4.50
CA GLU A 146 2.64 -15.32 -4.65
C GLU A 146 1.30 -15.53 -5.37
N LYS A 147 0.27 -14.77 -5.00
CA LYS A 147 -1.07 -14.86 -5.60
C LYS A 147 -1.11 -14.36 -7.03
N VAL A 148 -0.41 -13.28 -7.37
CA VAL A 148 -0.30 -12.81 -8.75
C VAL A 148 0.35 -13.89 -9.62
N GLU A 149 1.49 -14.43 -9.20
CA GLU A 149 2.23 -15.42 -9.98
C GLU A 149 1.50 -16.77 -10.06
N SER A 150 0.74 -17.14 -9.01
CA SER A 150 -0.06 -18.37 -9.00
C SER A 150 -1.36 -18.30 -9.79
N TYR A 151 -1.99 -17.12 -9.90
CA TYR A 151 -3.22 -16.96 -10.66
C TYR A 151 -2.95 -16.70 -12.14
N TYR A 152 -2.05 -15.78 -12.47
CA TYR A 152 -1.82 -15.32 -13.83
C TYR A 152 -0.68 -16.11 -14.47
N ASN A 153 -0.94 -17.38 -14.80
CA ASN A 153 0.02 -18.25 -15.47
C ASN A 153 -0.63 -19.10 -16.57
N GLN A 154 0.22 -19.72 -17.39
CA GLN A 154 -0.18 -20.52 -18.54
C GLN A 154 -1.01 -21.75 -18.17
N GLN A 155 -0.79 -22.31 -16.98
CA GLN A 155 -1.58 -23.46 -16.51
C GLN A 155 -3.04 -23.09 -16.23
N ASN A 156 -3.28 -21.83 -15.84
CA ASN A 156 -4.62 -21.27 -15.64
C ASN A 156 -5.22 -20.62 -16.90
N GLY A 157 -4.62 -20.84 -18.07
CA GLY A 157 -5.15 -20.37 -19.35
C GLY A 157 -4.74 -18.95 -19.76
N PHE A 158 -3.80 -18.31 -19.06
CA PHE A 158 -3.24 -17.02 -19.50
C PHE A 158 -2.16 -17.23 -20.58
N GLN A 159 -1.96 -16.26 -21.46
CA GLN A 159 -0.98 -16.40 -22.56
C GLN A 159 0.47 -16.52 -22.04
N HIS A 160 0.76 -15.84 -20.92
CA HIS A 160 2.09 -15.76 -20.33
C HIS A 160 2.03 -15.98 -18.81
N ASN A 161 3.20 -16.27 -18.22
CA ASN A 161 3.36 -16.31 -16.78
C ASN A 161 3.68 -14.90 -16.27
N ALA A 162 2.81 -14.37 -15.42
CA ALA A 162 3.03 -13.10 -14.76
C ALA A 162 4.18 -13.22 -13.76
N ILE A 163 4.98 -12.16 -13.66
CA ILE A 163 6.13 -12.08 -12.75
C ILE A 163 6.08 -10.74 -12.04
N VAL A 164 6.24 -10.75 -10.71
CA VAL A 164 6.41 -9.51 -9.94
C VAL A 164 7.85 -9.04 -10.06
N VAL A 165 8.08 -8.01 -10.86
CA VAL A 165 9.42 -7.49 -11.13
C VAL A 165 9.96 -6.61 -10.00
N TYR A 166 9.09 -5.98 -9.22
CA TYR A 166 9.49 -5.10 -8.12
C TYR A 166 8.35 -4.90 -7.12
N GLY A 167 8.70 -4.53 -5.89
CA GLY A 167 7.75 -4.07 -4.88
C GLY A 167 8.36 -2.91 -4.10
N ASP A 168 7.58 -1.85 -3.88
CA ASP A 168 8.00 -0.67 -3.13
C ASP A 168 6.98 -0.31 -2.07
N THR A 169 7.32 -0.61 -0.81
CA THR A 169 6.59 -0.22 0.42
C THR A 169 5.14 -0.73 0.50
N ASP A 170 4.27 -0.27 -0.39
CA ASP A 170 2.84 -0.54 -0.51
C ASP A 170 2.39 -0.92 -1.93
N SER A 171 3.32 -0.97 -2.89
CA SER A 171 3.03 -1.29 -4.29
C SER A 171 3.76 -2.54 -4.78
N VAL A 172 3.15 -3.26 -5.71
CA VAL A 172 3.75 -4.35 -6.50
C VAL A 172 3.70 -4.00 -7.98
N MET A 173 4.79 -4.28 -8.67
CA MET A 173 4.95 -4.05 -10.11
C MET A 173 4.99 -5.39 -10.83
N VAL A 174 3.98 -5.62 -11.66
CA VAL A 174 3.70 -6.91 -12.29
C VAL A 174 3.96 -6.81 -13.78
N LYS A 175 4.77 -7.73 -14.30
CA LYS A 175 4.92 -7.99 -15.72
C LYS A 175 3.98 -9.12 -16.10
N PHE A 176 2.89 -8.83 -16.81
CA PHE A 176 1.96 -9.85 -17.29
C PHE A 176 2.42 -10.55 -18.57
N GLY A 177 3.41 -9.99 -19.27
CA GLY A 177 4.01 -10.57 -20.49
C GLY A 177 3.38 -10.12 -21.80
N THR A 178 2.19 -9.50 -21.77
CA THR A 178 1.61 -8.84 -22.95
C THR A 178 2.42 -7.61 -23.36
N ALA A 179 2.46 -7.33 -24.67
CA ALA A 179 3.01 -6.11 -25.23
C ALA A 179 1.97 -4.97 -25.32
N ASP A 180 0.68 -5.29 -25.16
CA ASP A 180 -0.41 -4.32 -25.23
C ASP A 180 -0.63 -3.64 -23.87
N ILE A 181 -0.66 -2.31 -23.89
CA ILE A 181 -0.89 -1.48 -22.71
C ILE A 181 -2.33 -1.66 -22.21
N GLU A 182 -3.31 -1.73 -23.11
CA GLU A 182 -4.71 -1.86 -22.72
C GLU A 182 -4.99 -3.20 -22.04
N GLU A 183 -4.51 -4.30 -22.63
CA GLU A 183 -4.55 -5.62 -21.99
C GLU A 183 -3.85 -5.61 -20.63
N ALA A 184 -2.66 -5.02 -20.51
CA ALA A 184 -1.95 -4.93 -19.23
C ALA A 184 -2.77 -4.16 -18.18
N MET A 185 -3.43 -3.06 -18.56
CA MET A 185 -4.32 -2.31 -17.66
C MET A 185 -5.51 -3.16 -17.20
N ASN A 186 -6.11 -3.93 -18.10
CA ASN A 186 -7.26 -4.77 -17.78
C ASN A 186 -6.87 -5.93 -16.85
N LEU A 187 -5.74 -6.60 -17.11
CA LEU A 187 -5.17 -7.61 -16.22
C LEU A 187 -4.82 -7.03 -14.85
N GLY A 188 -4.24 -5.82 -14.81
CA GLY A 188 -3.94 -5.12 -13.56
C GLY A 188 -5.19 -4.81 -12.73
N LYS A 189 -6.29 -4.38 -13.37
CA LYS A 189 -7.58 -4.14 -12.70
C LYS A 189 -8.20 -5.42 -12.15
N ASP A 190 -8.21 -6.51 -12.94
CA ASP A 190 -8.71 -7.82 -12.49
C ASP A 190 -7.87 -8.34 -11.31
N ALA A 191 -6.55 -8.24 -11.39
CA ALA A 191 -5.64 -8.65 -10.32
C ALA A 191 -5.87 -7.86 -9.03
N ALA A 192 -6.02 -6.53 -9.13
CA ALA A 192 -6.33 -5.68 -8.00
C ALA A 192 -7.64 -6.09 -7.31
N GLU A 193 -8.72 -6.31 -8.07
CA GLU A 193 -10.01 -6.69 -7.52
C GLU A 193 -9.99 -8.09 -6.91
N ARG A 194 -9.42 -9.06 -7.62
CA ARG A 194 -9.36 -10.47 -7.20
C ARG A 194 -8.56 -10.63 -5.91
N ILE A 195 -7.36 -10.05 -5.87
CA ILE A 195 -6.45 -10.20 -4.73
C ILE A 195 -6.95 -9.39 -3.52
N SER A 196 -7.65 -8.26 -3.74
CA SER A 196 -8.29 -7.52 -2.64
C SER A 196 -9.25 -8.39 -1.81
N LYS A 197 -9.91 -9.38 -2.42
CA LYS A 197 -10.87 -10.27 -1.75
C LYS A 197 -10.19 -11.26 -0.79
N GLU A 198 -8.89 -11.47 -0.91
CA GLU A 198 -8.10 -12.35 -0.04
C GLU A 198 -7.69 -11.67 1.28
N PHE A 199 -7.80 -10.35 1.35
CA PHE A 199 -7.42 -9.56 2.53
C PHE A 199 -8.63 -9.13 3.36
N LEU A 200 -8.39 -8.91 4.66
CA LEU A 200 -9.41 -8.41 5.57
C LEU A 200 -9.80 -6.97 5.22
N ALA A 201 -11.10 -6.69 5.15
CA ALA A 201 -11.58 -5.33 5.02
C ALA A 201 -11.06 -4.45 6.18
N PRO A 202 -10.62 -3.19 5.94
CA PRO A 202 -10.77 -2.40 4.70
C PRO A 202 -9.54 -2.44 3.77
N ILE A 203 -8.65 -3.43 3.89
CA ILE A 203 -7.49 -3.56 3.02
C ILE A 203 -7.97 -3.80 1.59
N LYS A 204 -7.44 -3.02 0.65
CA LYS A 204 -7.71 -3.18 -0.77
C LYS A 204 -6.49 -2.78 -1.60
N LEU A 205 -6.29 -3.53 -2.66
CA LEU A 205 -5.32 -3.28 -3.71
C LEU A 205 -6.04 -2.54 -4.85
N GLU A 206 -5.42 -1.50 -5.39
CA GLU A 206 -5.94 -0.71 -6.49
C GLU A 206 -4.95 -0.73 -7.65
N PHE A 207 -5.45 -0.89 -8.87
CA PHE A 207 -4.65 -0.63 -10.06
C PHE A 207 -4.41 0.89 -10.15
N GLU A 208 -3.15 1.30 -10.26
CA GLU A 208 -2.79 2.72 -10.32
C GLU A 208 -2.45 3.15 -11.75
N LYS A 209 -1.58 2.40 -12.43
CA LYS A 209 -0.94 2.81 -13.70
C LYS A 209 -0.18 1.66 -14.37
N VAL A 210 0.20 1.87 -15.63
CA VAL A 210 1.17 1.05 -16.37
C VAL A 210 2.41 1.89 -16.70
N TYR A 211 3.60 1.28 -16.62
CA TYR A 211 4.83 1.84 -17.19
C TYR A 211 5.20 1.13 -18.49
N CYS A 212 5.46 1.88 -19.57
CA CYS A 212 5.90 1.32 -20.85
C CYS A 212 6.63 2.34 -21.76
N PRO A 213 7.97 2.27 -21.92
CA PRO A 213 8.89 1.33 -21.30
C PRO A 213 9.15 1.66 -19.81
N TYR A 214 9.77 0.73 -19.10
CA TYR A 214 10.10 0.83 -17.68
C TYR A 214 11.59 0.51 -17.41
N LEU A 215 12.27 1.41 -16.71
CA LEU A 215 13.68 1.28 -16.32
C LEU A 215 13.80 1.16 -14.80
N LEU A 216 14.19 -0.02 -14.32
CA LEU A 216 14.44 -0.27 -12.90
C LEU A 216 15.95 -0.39 -12.65
N LEU A 217 16.53 0.67 -12.08
CA LEU A 217 17.95 0.73 -11.76
C LEU A 217 18.26 0.06 -10.41
N ASN A 218 17.54 0.47 -9.36
CA ASN A 218 17.76 0.02 -7.99
C ASN A 218 16.48 0.16 -7.16
N LYS A 219 16.50 -0.35 -5.92
CA LYS A 219 15.43 -0.07 -4.94
C LYS A 219 15.23 1.44 -4.82
N LYS A 220 13.98 1.89 -4.95
CA LYS A 220 13.55 3.30 -4.96
C LYS A 220 14.21 4.18 -6.05
N ARG A 221 14.79 3.57 -7.09
CA ARG A 221 15.44 4.27 -8.21
C ARG A 221 14.98 3.68 -9.53
N TYR A 222 13.99 4.30 -10.14
CA TYR A 222 13.39 3.84 -11.40
C TYR A 222 12.75 4.98 -12.18
N ALA A 223 12.55 4.76 -13.48
CA ALA A 223 11.87 5.68 -14.37
C ALA A 223 11.01 4.93 -15.38
N GLY A 224 9.98 5.57 -15.91
CA GLY A 224 9.16 5.00 -16.97
C GLY A 224 8.17 5.98 -17.54
N LEU A 225 7.67 5.70 -18.74
CA LEU A 225 6.53 6.45 -19.28
C LEU A 225 5.26 5.95 -18.60
N LEU A 226 4.55 6.84 -17.92
CA LEU A 226 3.39 6.52 -17.11
C LEU A 226 2.12 6.62 -17.96
N TYR A 227 1.30 5.57 -17.94
CA TYR A 227 0.01 5.50 -18.60
C TYR A 227 -1.11 5.30 -17.56
N THR A 228 -2.07 6.23 -17.53
CA THR A 228 -3.38 6.04 -16.87
C THR A 228 -4.49 5.72 -17.85
N ASN A 229 -4.26 5.97 -19.14
CA ASN A 229 -5.09 5.54 -20.27
C ASN A 229 -4.21 4.83 -21.32
N PRO A 230 -4.75 3.92 -22.14
CA PRO A 230 -3.94 3.13 -23.07
C PRO A 230 -3.44 3.92 -24.29
N ALA A 231 -4.08 5.05 -24.63
CA ALA A 231 -3.81 5.76 -25.88
C ALA A 231 -2.55 6.62 -25.83
N LYS A 232 -2.26 7.26 -24.69
CA LYS A 232 -1.12 8.18 -24.57
C LYS A 232 -0.55 8.19 -23.16
N TYR A 233 0.79 8.22 -23.07
CA TYR A 233 1.47 8.43 -21.80
C TYR A 233 1.19 9.83 -21.24
N ASP A 234 1.00 9.92 -19.93
CA ASP A 234 0.73 11.18 -19.24
C ASP A 234 2.02 11.99 -19.05
N LYS A 235 3.09 11.31 -18.59
CA LYS A 235 4.41 11.91 -18.36
C LYS A 235 5.48 10.84 -18.19
N MET A 236 6.75 11.26 -18.26
CA MET A 236 7.85 10.48 -17.72
C MET A 236 7.84 10.62 -16.18
N ASP A 237 7.73 9.50 -15.48
CA ASP A 237 7.82 9.46 -14.02
C ASP A 237 9.24 9.04 -13.61
N CYS A 238 9.83 9.78 -12.69
CA CYS A 238 11.20 9.60 -12.23
C CYS A 238 11.18 9.50 -10.70
N LYS A 239 11.62 8.36 -10.15
CA LYS A 239 11.67 8.11 -8.71
C LYS A 239 13.10 7.93 -8.27
N GLY A 240 13.58 8.80 -7.38
CA GLY A 240 14.87 8.68 -6.68
C GLY A 240 16.12 8.77 -7.56
N ILE A 241 15.96 9.08 -8.86
CA ILE A 241 17.07 9.37 -9.77
C ILE A 241 17.51 10.83 -9.62
N GLU A 242 18.71 11.13 -10.10
CA GLU A 242 19.42 12.39 -9.96
C GLU A 242 18.56 13.60 -10.37
N THR A 243 17.81 13.48 -11.47
CA THR A 243 16.98 14.56 -12.04
C THR A 243 15.86 15.07 -11.14
N VAL A 244 15.47 14.33 -10.09
CA VAL A 244 14.44 14.75 -9.13
C VAL A 244 14.99 15.07 -7.74
N ARG A 245 16.31 14.93 -7.56
CA ARG A 245 16.96 15.28 -6.30
C ARG A 245 17.47 16.72 -6.34
N ARG A 246 17.42 17.38 -5.19
CA ARG A 246 17.74 18.82 -5.06
C ARG A 246 19.19 19.10 -4.66
N ASP A 247 19.99 18.05 -4.46
CA ASP A 247 21.40 18.13 -4.08
C ASP A 247 22.37 18.16 -5.28
N PHE A 248 21.85 18.06 -6.51
CA PHE A 248 22.62 18.19 -7.75
C PHE A 248 22.42 19.56 -8.41
N CYS A 249 23.38 19.96 -9.24
CA CYS A 249 23.25 21.17 -10.05
C CYS A 249 22.29 20.93 -11.23
N ILE A 250 21.75 22.01 -11.80
CA ILE A 250 20.76 21.98 -12.90
C ILE A 250 21.29 21.30 -14.19
N LEU A 251 22.62 21.21 -14.34
CA LEU A 251 23.25 20.57 -15.50
C LEU A 251 23.03 19.04 -15.54
N ILE A 252 22.84 18.41 -14.39
CA ILE A 252 22.65 16.96 -14.21
C ILE A 252 21.17 16.61 -14.27
#